data_AF-A0A1M2VQI9-F1
#
_entry.id   AF-A0A1M2VQI9-F1
#
_cell.length_a   1.000
_cell.length_b   1.000
_cell.length_c   1.000
_cell.angle_alpha   90.00
_cell.angle_beta   90.00
_cell.angle_gamma   90.00
#
_symmetry.space_group_name_H-M   'P 1'
#
loop_
_entity.id
_entity.type
_entity.pdbx_description
1 polymer ?
#
loop_
_entity_poly.entity_id
_entity_poly.type
_entity_poly.pdbx_seq_one_letter_code
_entity_poly.pdbx_strand_id
1 'polypeptide(L)'
;MERDEAYVPKTRSDLGIPADATPSDLAEFFEDAPLYNLLMLIRQQIFAFDAYLLYNVSGQMRYPKWTNHFSSRSVIFNPSHYWNVVASDVGVLTALGLLWWACRHYGAWTVFVYYGIPWIQVNHWIVMITYLHHTDPVLPHYRDAVWSYHRGAAATLDRNFLGWQGRFFLYNVAHFHVIHHFFPLMPWYHGEEATKYLREAIGPYYMSTSKPAFQALWDNYNFCQFVDDEGDVVYYRNREGKTIHDSD
;
A
#
# COMPACT_ATOMS: atom_id res chain seq x y z
N MET A 1 -9.87 -8.68 6.07
CA MET A 1 -8.94 -7.56 6.14
C MET A 1 -8.06 -7.65 7.37
N GLU A 2 -8.42 -8.47 8.35
CA GLU A 2 -7.73 -8.73 9.63
C GLU A 2 -6.40 -9.49 9.46
N ARG A 3 -6.16 -10.00 8.23
CA ARG A 3 -4.95 -10.67 7.77
C ARG A 3 -4.14 -9.85 6.76
N ASP A 4 -4.61 -8.67 6.38
CA ASP A 4 -3.89 -7.78 5.44
C ASP A 4 -2.85 -6.98 6.25
N GLU A 5 -1.61 -6.85 5.81
CA GLU A 5 -0.57 -6.21 6.65
C GLU A 5 -0.40 -4.70 6.40
N ALA A 6 -0.69 -4.23 5.19
CA ALA A 6 -0.55 -2.84 4.79
C ALA A 6 -1.79 -2.38 4.02
N TYR A 7 -2.07 -1.07 4.06
CA TYR A 7 -3.26 -0.45 3.47
C TYR A 7 -4.57 -1.07 3.97
N VAL A 8 -4.60 -1.50 5.25
CA VAL A 8 -5.80 -2.05 5.86
C VAL A 8 -6.87 -0.95 5.85
N PRO A 9 -8.03 -1.18 5.19
CA PRO A 9 -9.08 -0.17 5.13
C PRO A 9 -9.59 0.11 6.54
N LYS A 10 -9.96 1.36 6.79
CA LYS A 10 -10.68 1.73 8.02
C LYS A 10 -12.15 1.40 7.85
N THR A 11 -12.76 0.88 8.90
CA THR A 11 -14.21 0.70 8.97
C THR A 11 -14.92 2.00 9.31
N ARG A 12 -16.26 2.04 9.22
CA ARG A 12 -17.06 3.19 9.69
C ARG A 12 -16.79 3.47 11.17
N SER A 13 -16.78 2.43 11.99
CA SER A 13 -16.53 2.54 13.42
C SER A 13 -15.13 3.06 13.75
N ASP A 14 -14.10 2.68 12.98
CA ASP A 14 -12.73 3.22 13.12
C ASP A 14 -12.64 4.73 12.86
N LEU A 15 -13.55 5.26 12.04
CA LEU A 15 -13.66 6.68 11.72
C LEU A 15 -14.66 7.43 12.62
N GLY A 16 -15.37 6.73 13.50
CA GLY A 16 -16.43 7.32 14.33
C GLY A 16 -17.67 7.71 13.54
N ILE A 17 -17.89 7.12 12.37
CA ILE A 17 -19.06 7.36 11.52
C ILE A 17 -20.24 6.55 12.06
N PRO A 18 -21.39 7.17 12.39
CA PRO A 18 -22.59 6.46 12.80
C PRO A 18 -23.11 5.49 11.72
N ALA A 19 -23.72 4.38 12.14
CA ALA A 19 -24.26 3.38 11.22
C ALA A 19 -25.43 3.91 10.37
N ASP A 20 -26.17 4.88 10.91
CA ASP A 20 -27.31 5.56 10.27
C ASP A 20 -26.93 6.88 9.60
N ALA A 21 -25.63 7.18 9.46
CA ALA A 21 -25.13 8.40 8.81
C ALA A 21 -25.68 8.53 7.38
N THR A 22 -26.32 9.67 7.11
CA THR A 22 -26.84 10.04 5.80
C THR A 22 -25.70 10.47 4.86
N PRO A 23 -25.93 10.55 3.54
CA PRO A 23 -24.94 11.09 2.60
C PRO A 23 -24.47 12.50 2.95
N SER A 24 -25.33 13.33 3.57
CA SER A 24 -24.97 14.66 4.04
C SER A 24 -24.02 14.61 5.25
N ASP A 25 -24.26 13.69 6.19
CA ASP A 25 -23.35 13.49 7.32
C ASP A 25 -21.98 13.01 6.84
N LEU A 26 -21.94 12.06 5.90
CA LEU A 26 -20.70 11.57 5.30
C LEU A 26 -19.95 12.67 4.54
N ALA A 27 -20.68 13.55 3.86
CA ALA A 27 -20.09 14.70 3.20
C ALA A 27 -19.38 15.61 4.22
N GLU A 28 -19.94 15.83 5.41
CA GLU A 28 -19.29 16.59 6.49
C GLU A 28 -18.03 15.88 7.02
N PHE A 29 -18.08 14.56 7.21
CA PHE A 29 -16.91 13.77 7.67
C PHE A 29 -15.71 13.82 6.71
N PHE A 30 -15.98 13.94 5.40
CA PHE A 30 -14.96 13.92 4.35
C PHE A 30 -14.93 15.21 3.54
N GLU A 31 -15.45 16.32 4.08
CA GLU A 31 -15.44 17.62 3.42
C GLU A 31 -14.00 18.15 3.40
N ASP A 32 -13.29 17.85 2.33
CA ASP A 32 -11.94 18.35 2.10
C ASP A 32 -11.85 19.08 0.76
N ALA A 33 -11.19 20.23 0.76
CA ALA A 33 -10.84 20.92 -0.48
C ALA A 33 -9.88 20.07 -1.33
N PRO A 34 -9.98 20.06 -2.68
CA PRO A 34 -9.06 19.32 -3.54
C PRO A 34 -7.57 19.63 -3.27
N LEU A 35 -7.25 20.87 -2.89
CA LEU A 35 -5.89 21.25 -2.49
C LEU A 35 -5.42 20.51 -1.22
N TYR A 36 -6.30 20.34 -0.24
CA TYR A 36 -5.97 19.59 0.98
C TYR A 36 -5.70 18.12 0.65
N ASN A 37 -6.55 17.49 -0.17
CA ASN A 37 -6.35 16.11 -0.62
C ASN A 37 -5.03 15.94 -1.36
N LEU A 38 -4.69 16.89 -2.24
CA LEU A 38 -3.42 16.88 -2.94
C LEU A 38 -2.23 16.96 -1.98
N LEU A 39 -2.28 17.85 -0.98
CA LEU A 39 -1.22 17.97 0.03
C LEU A 39 -1.09 16.70 0.88
N MET A 40 -2.22 16.10 1.27
CA MET A 40 -2.21 14.84 2.02
C MET A 40 -1.68 13.67 1.19
N LEU A 41 -2.02 13.62 -0.09
CA LEU A 41 -1.50 12.63 -1.03
C LEU A 41 0.02 12.81 -1.23
N ILE A 42 0.51 14.04 -1.43
CA ILE A 42 1.95 14.33 -1.50
C ILE A 42 2.66 13.89 -0.21
N ARG A 43 2.06 14.19 0.95
CA ARG A 43 2.58 13.74 2.25
C ARG A 43 2.65 12.22 2.32
N GLN A 44 1.63 11.50 1.86
CA GLN A 44 1.63 10.04 1.79
C GLN A 44 2.79 9.55 0.90
N GLN A 45 2.93 10.09 -0.32
CA GLN A 45 3.95 9.65 -1.26
C GLN A 45 5.38 9.86 -0.74
N ILE A 46 5.63 10.88 0.08
CA ILE A 46 6.97 11.17 0.60
C ILE A 46 7.26 10.42 1.90
N PHE A 47 6.27 10.29 2.80
CA PHE A 47 6.52 9.88 4.19
C PHE A 47 5.83 8.57 4.62
N ALA A 48 4.92 8.00 3.83
CA ALA A 48 4.13 6.85 4.29
C ALA A 48 4.99 5.60 4.54
N PHE A 49 6.02 5.36 3.73
CA PHE A 49 6.90 4.21 3.92
C PHE A 49 7.71 4.33 5.23
N ASP A 50 8.33 5.48 5.49
CA ASP A 50 9.01 5.74 6.75
C ASP A 50 8.06 5.60 7.95
N ALA A 51 6.84 6.14 7.84
CA ALA A 51 5.82 6.04 8.90
C ALA A 51 5.35 4.59 9.12
N TYR A 52 5.26 3.78 8.06
CA TYR A 52 4.97 2.35 8.16
C TYR A 52 6.10 1.60 8.88
N LEU A 53 7.36 1.86 8.54
CA LEU A 53 8.50 1.24 9.21
C LEU A 53 8.58 1.62 10.69
N LEU A 54 8.41 2.91 11.01
CA LEU A 54 8.58 3.42 12.37
C LEU A 54 7.38 3.17 13.29
N TYR A 55 6.17 3.13 12.75
CA TYR A 55 4.94 3.14 13.56
C TYR A 55 3.81 2.24 13.02
N ASN A 56 4.07 1.44 11.98
CA ASN A 56 3.08 0.56 11.35
C ASN A 56 1.81 1.31 10.88
N VAL A 57 1.97 2.57 10.45
CA VAL A 57 0.86 3.37 9.91
C VAL A 57 0.25 2.66 8.71
N SER A 58 -1.08 2.60 8.63
CA SER A 58 -1.86 1.84 7.63
C SER A 58 -1.79 0.31 7.72
N GLY A 59 -1.12 -0.23 8.75
CA GLY A 59 -1.16 -1.65 9.06
C GLY A 59 -2.30 -2.03 10.00
N GLN A 60 -2.23 -3.25 10.53
CA GLN A 60 -3.24 -3.81 11.43
C GLN A 60 -3.47 -2.97 12.70
N MET A 61 -4.71 -2.49 12.89
CA MET A 61 -5.09 -1.69 14.06
C MET A 61 -5.10 -2.47 15.37
N ARG A 62 -5.20 -3.81 15.31
CA ARG A 62 -5.13 -4.69 16.48
C ARG A 62 -3.71 -4.87 17.04
N TYR A 63 -2.68 -4.44 16.31
CA TYR A 63 -1.32 -4.53 16.80
C TYR A 63 -1.10 -3.57 17.97
N PRO A 64 -0.27 -3.94 18.97
CA PRO A 64 0.01 -3.07 20.10
C PRO A 64 0.52 -1.70 19.66
N LYS A 65 0.20 -0.66 20.43
CA LYS A 65 0.78 0.67 20.21
C LYS A 65 2.31 0.57 20.17
N TRP A 66 2.94 1.37 19.30
CA TRP A 66 4.38 1.39 19.04
C TRP A 66 4.95 0.17 18.30
N THR A 67 4.09 -0.63 17.68
CA THR A 67 4.52 -1.65 16.71
C THR A 67 5.31 -0.99 15.57
N ASN A 68 6.49 -1.55 15.27
CA ASN A 68 7.43 -1.03 14.28
C ASN A 68 8.31 -2.15 13.72
N HIS A 69 9.06 -1.85 12.66
CA HIS A 69 9.89 -2.81 11.93
C HIS A 69 11.33 -2.90 12.45
N PHE A 70 11.73 -2.03 13.39
CA PHE A 70 13.07 -1.99 13.99
C PHE A 70 13.14 -2.69 15.36
N SER A 71 12.01 -3.23 15.83
CA SER A 71 11.98 -4.05 17.03
C SER A 71 12.08 -5.51 16.63
N SER A 72 13.17 -6.17 17.00
CA SER A 72 13.39 -7.61 16.79
C SER A 72 12.39 -8.52 17.52
N ARG A 73 11.56 -7.94 18.40
CA ARG A 73 10.43 -8.62 19.08
C ARG A 73 9.07 -8.04 18.68
N SER A 74 9.00 -7.31 17.58
CA SER A 74 7.75 -6.80 17.03
C SER A 74 6.79 -7.94 16.70
N VAL A 75 5.49 -7.72 16.88
CA VAL A 75 4.43 -8.69 16.56
C VAL A 75 4.40 -9.07 15.08
N ILE A 76 4.99 -8.22 14.22
CA ILE A 76 5.12 -8.42 12.77
C ILE A 76 6.02 -9.63 12.45
N PHE A 77 6.99 -9.93 13.30
CA PHE A 77 8.03 -10.92 13.00
C PHE A 77 7.82 -12.24 13.74
N ASN A 78 8.16 -13.34 13.07
CA ASN A 78 8.34 -14.62 13.74
C ASN A 78 9.59 -14.55 14.66
N PRO A 79 9.57 -15.19 15.85
CA PRO A 79 10.75 -15.29 16.71
C PRO A 79 12.03 -15.76 16.00
N SER A 80 11.94 -16.60 14.96
CA SER A 80 13.09 -17.05 14.17
C SER A 80 13.78 -15.92 13.38
N HIS A 81 13.10 -14.81 13.12
CA HIS A 81 13.65 -13.67 12.38
C HIS A 81 14.44 -12.70 13.26
N TYR A 82 14.53 -12.94 14.58
CA TYR A 82 15.15 -12.03 15.54
C TYR A 82 16.52 -11.50 15.08
N TRP A 83 17.42 -12.41 14.70
CA TRP A 83 18.77 -12.03 14.26
C TRP A 83 18.81 -11.35 12.90
N ASN A 84 17.83 -11.62 12.02
CA ASN A 84 17.71 -10.92 10.74
C ASN A 84 17.34 -9.45 10.95
N VAL A 85 16.42 -9.17 11.89
CA VAL A 85 16.04 -7.80 12.24
C VAL A 85 17.23 -7.06 12.86
N VAL A 86 17.92 -7.68 13.82
CA VAL A 86 19.13 -7.08 14.44
C VAL A 86 20.19 -6.76 13.38
N ALA A 87 20.45 -7.69 12.45
CA ALA A 87 21.40 -7.45 11.36
C ALA A 87 20.95 -6.31 10.44
N SER A 88 19.65 -6.21 10.16
CA SER A 88 19.07 -5.11 9.39
C SER A 88 19.26 -3.76 10.09
N ASP A 89 18.97 -3.69 11.39
CA ASP A 89 19.14 -2.46 12.19
C ASP A 89 20.59 -1.98 12.20
N VAL A 90 21.55 -2.91 12.38
CA VAL A 90 22.99 -2.59 12.28
C VAL A 90 23.34 -2.06 10.89
N GLY A 91 22.78 -2.65 9.83
CA GLY A 91 22.95 -2.18 8.46
C GLY A 91 22.45 -0.74 8.27
N VAL A 92 21.24 -0.45 8.77
CA VAL A 92 20.64 0.89 8.72
C VAL A 92 21.48 1.90 9.50
N LEU A 93 21.90 1.58 10.73
CA LEU A 93 22.76 2.46 11.54
C LEU A 93 24.11 2.72 10.86
N THR A 94 24.68 1.70 10.22
CA THR A 94 25.93 1.83 9.45
C THR A 94 25.74 2.78 8.27
N ALA A 95 24.65 2.62 7.50
CA ALA A 95 24.33 3.51 6.40
C ALA A 95 24.14 4.97 6.87
N LEU A 96 23.42 5.18 7.98
CA LEU A 96 23.26 6.51 8.59
C LEU A 96 24.60 7.12 9.02
N GLY A 97 25.50 6.32 9.61
CA GLY A 97 26.86 6.75 9.95
C GLY A 97 27.69 7.16 8.73
N LEU A 98 27.61 6.39 7.63
CA LEU A 98 28.28 6.71 6.36
C LEU A 98 27.71 7.97 5.72
N LEU A 99 26.40 8.18 5.76
CA LEU A 99 25.75 9.39 5.28
C LEU A 99 26.16 10.61 6.11
N TRP A 100 26.20 10.48 7.43
CA TRP A 100 26.69 11.54 8.31
C TRP A 100 28.15 11.91 8.00
N TRP A 101 29.01 10.91 7.84
CA TRP A 101 30.41 11.11 7.43
C TRP A 101 30.51 11.78 6.05
N ALA A 102 29.71 11.34 5.08
CA ALA A 102 29.67 11.92 3.74
C ALA A 102 29.21 13.38 3.78
N CYS A 103 28.18 13.72 4.56
CA CYS A 103 27.73 15.11 4.74
C CYS A 103 28.83 15.99 5.33
N ARG A 104 29.64 15.43 6.24
CA ARG A 104 30.78 16.12 6.87
C ARG A 104 31.96 16.36 5.92
N HIS A 105 32.13 15.52 4.91
CA HIS A 105 33.26 15.59 3.98
C HIS A 105 32.92 16.28 2.65
N TYR A 106 31.75 15.99 2.08
CA TYR A 106 31.30 16.47 0.77
C TYR A 106 30.24 17.58 0.85
N GLY A 107 29.75 17.90 2.05
CA GLY A 107 28.68 18.87 2.29
C GLY A 107 27.29 18.24 2.20
N ALA A 108 26.40 18.66 3.10
CA ALA A 108 25.05 18.12 3.20
C ALA A 108 24.21 18.33 1.94
N TRP A 109 24.37 19.46 1.25
CA TRP A 109 23.66 19.73 -0.01
C TRP A 109 24.05 18.75 -1.12
N THR A 110 25.34 18.47 -1.28
CA THR A 110 25.85 17.49 -2.24
C THR A 110 25.25 16.11 -1.97
N VAL A 111 25.29 15.66 -0.72
CA VAL A 111 24.72 14.36 -0.32
C VAL A 111 23.21 14.34 -0.52
N PHE A 112 22.50 15.43 -0.20
CA PHE A 112 21.07 15.53 -0.44
C PHE A 112 20.71 15.39 -1.93
N VAL A 113 21.45 16.03 -2.82
CA VAL A 113 21.20 15.92 -4.27
C VAL A 113 21.45 14.50 -4.79
N TYR A 114 22.57 13.87 -4.39
CA TYR A 114 22.96 12.56 -4.93
C TYR A 114 22.35 11.36 -4.21
N TYR A 115 21.91 11.51 -2.97
CA TYR A 115 21.33 10.42 -2.17
C TYR A 115 19.92 10.76 -1.68
N GLY A 116 19.71 11.96 -1.14
CA GLY A 116 18.41 12.37 -0.60
C GLY A 116 17.29 12.43 -1.65
N ILE A 117 17.53 13.04 -2.81
CA ILE A 117 16.54 13.09 -3.90
C ILE A 117 16.21 11.69 -4.44
N PRO A 118 17.20 10.84 -4.79
CA PRO A 118 16.90 9.45 -5.15
C PRO A 118 16.15 8.66 -4.07
N TRP A 119 16.48 8.87 -2.79
CA TRP A 119 15.76 8.24 -1.67
C TRP A 119 14.28 8.64 -1.64
N ILE A 120 13.97 9.93 -1.82
CA ILE A 120 12.58 10.41 -1.91
C ILE A 120 11.87 9.78 -3.11
N GLN A 121 12.55 9.62 -4.26
CA GLN A 121 11.97 8.96 -5.43
C GLN A 121 11.67 7.48 -5.17
N VAL A 122 12.57 6.77 -4.50
CA VAL A 122 12.34 5.37 -4.10
C VAL A 122 11.10 5.27 -3.20
N ASN A 123 10.98 6.16 -2.22
CA ASN A 123 9.79 6.22 -1.35
C ASN A 123 8.51 6.45 -2.15
N HIS A 124 8.50 7.47 -3.02
CA HIS A 124 7.37 7.76 -3.88
C HIS A 124 6.96 6.54 -4.72
N TRP A 125 7.90 5.91 -5.42
CA TRP A 125 7.58 4.80 -6.29
C TRP A 125 7.10 3.57 -5.52
N ILE A 126 7.77 3.21 -4.42
CA ILE A 126 7.33 2.09 -3.57
C ILE A 126 5.91 2.35 -3.08
N VAL A 127 5.65 3.51 -2.47
CA VAL A 127 4.33 3.85 -1.92
C VAL A 127 3.26 3.88 -3.00
N MET A 128 3.53 4.50 -4.15
CA MET A 128 2.56 4.58 -5.24
C MET A 128 2.21 3.20 -5.79
N ILE A 129 3.22 2.36 -6.03
CA ILE A 129 3.04 1.00 -6.53
C ILE A 129 2.21 0.22 -5.50
N THR A 130 2.68 0.06 -4.27
CA THR A 130 2.00 -0.80 -3.31
C THR A 130 0.61 -0.26 -2.97
N TYR A 131 0.42 1.06 -2.84
CA TYR A 131 -0.91 1.64 -2.65
C TYR A 131 -1.85 1.29 -3.82
N LEU A 132 -1.44 1.55 -5.05
CA LEU A 132 -2.32 1.35 -6.20
C LEU A 132 -2.65 -0.11 -6.49
N HIS A 133 -1.81 -1.05 -6.10
CA HIS A 133 -2.10 -2.47 -6.31
C HIS A 133 -2.92 -3.09 -5.18
N HIS A 134 -3.03 -2.42 -4.02
CA HIS A 134 -3.79 -2.88 -2.85
C HIS A 134 -5.02 -2.02 -2.54
N THR A 135 -5.13 -0.83 -3.13
CA THR A 135 -6.24 0.10 -2.91
C THR A 135 -6.86 0.48 -4.26
N ASP A 136 -8.02 -0.09 -4.55
CA ASP A 136 -8.87 0.27 -5.69
C ASP A 136 -10.33 -0.09 -5.37
N PRO A 137 -11.33 0.67 -5.85
CA PRO A 137 -12.74 0.37 -5.57
C PRO A 137 -13.21 -1.01 -6.03
N VAL A 138 -12.54 -1.60 -7.04
CA VAL A 138 -12.87 -2.95 -7.53
C VAL A 138 -12.36 -4.07 -6.63
N LEU A 139 -11.41 -3.79 -5.74
CA LEU A 139 -10.80 -4.82 -4.90
C LEU A 139 -11.72 -5.20 -3.74
N PRO A 140 -11.97 -6.50 -3.52
CA PRO A 140 -12.64 -6.99 -2.34
C PRO A 140 -11.68 -7.04 -1.16
N HIS A 141 -12.20 -6.74 0.03
CA HIS A 141 -11.55 -7.04 1.30
C HIS A 141 -12.33 -8.16 2.00
N TYR A 142 -11.63 -9.26 2.30
CA TYR A 142 -12.24 -10.47 2.85
C TYR A 142 -12.08 -10.54 4.36
N ARG A 143 -13.17 -10.54 5.13
CA ARG A 143 -13.10 -10.76 6.58
C ARG A 143 -12.67 -12.19 6.92
N ASP A 144 -12.18 -12.39 8.15
CA ASP A 144 -11.63 -13.67 8.64
C ASP A 144 -12.50 -14.90 8.31
N ALA A 145 -13.84 -14.77 8.37
CA ALA A 145 -14.77 -15.87 8.11
C ALA A 145 -14.65 -16.48 6.70
N VAL A 146 -14.27 -15.67 5.71
CA VAL A 146 -14.13 -16.09 4.30
C VAL A 146 -12.73 -15.88 3.75
N TRP A 147 -11.80 -15.40 4.58
CA TRP A 147 -10.43 -15.14 4.16
C TRP A 147 -9.67 -16.44 3.93
N SER A 148 -8.84 -16.46 2.89
CA SER A 148 -7.83 -17.48 2.67
C SER A 148 -6.63 -16.84 2.00
N TYR A 149 -5.47 -17.48 2.08
CA TYR A 149 -4.25 -16.97 1.44
C TYR A 149 -4.46 -16.65 -0.05
N HIS A 150 -5.11 -17.55 -0.80
CA HIS A 150 -5.37 -17.36 -2.23
C HIS A 150 -6.31 -16.17 -2.51
N ARG A 151 -7.32 -15.95 -1.65
CA ARG A 151 -8.22 -14.79 -1.76
C ARG A 151 -7.48 -13.49 -1.44
N GLY A 152 -6.64 -13.49 -0.39
CA GLY A 152 -5.79 -12.35 -0.06
C GLY A 152 -4.79 -12.02 -1.17
N ALA A 153 -4.14 -13.05 -1.74
CA ALA A 153 -3.20 -12.87 -2.84
C ALA A 153 -3.87 -12.34 -4.12
N ALA A 154 -5.09 -12.81 -4.41
CA ALA A 154 -5.91 -12.31 -5.53
C ALA A 154 -6.56 -10.94 -5.26
N ALA A 155 -6.59 -10.45 -4.01
CA ALA A 155 -7.09 -9.12 -3.65
C ALA A 155 -6.07 -8.01 -3.96
N THR A 156 -5.45 -8.12 -5.13
CA THR A 156 -4.58 -7.11 -5.72
C THR A 156 -4.89 -6.98 -7.21
N LEU A 157 -4.42 -5.91 -7.85
CA LEU A 157 -4.66 -5.71 -9.28
C LEU A 157 -3.40 -5.36 -10.05
N ASP A 158 -3.24 -5.96 -11.23
CA ASP A 158 -2.16 -5.62 -12.14
C ASP A 158 -2.46 -4.33 -12.92
N ARG A 159 -1.44 -3.51 -13.17
CA ARG A 159 -1.59 -2.22 -13.87
C ARG A 159 -0.59 -2.10 -15.01
N ASN A 160 -0.99 -1.42 -16.08
CA ASN A 160 -0.03 -0.94 -17.08
C ASN A 160 0.73 0.30 -16.54
N PHE A 161 1.49 0.11 -15.46
CA PHE A 161 2.05 1.18 -14.66
C PHE A 161 3.13 1.94 -15.44
N LEU A 162 2.81 3.13 -15.95
CA LEU A 162 3.69 3.94 -16.81
C LEU A 162 4.15 3.23 -18.10
N GLY A 163 3.44 2.20 -18.56
CA GLY A 163 3.78 1.49 -19.80
C GLY A 163 5.22 0.97 -19.83
N TRP A 164 5.91 1.19 -20.96
CA TRP A 164 7.28 0.72 -21.14
C TRP A 164 8.26 1.31 -20.13
N GLN A 165 8.03 2.56 -19.68
CA GLN A 165 8.89 3.19 -18.67
C GLN A 165 8.85 2.42 -17.35
N GLY A 166 7.66 2.02 -16.89
CA GLY A 166 7.56 1.25 -15.66
C GLY A 166 8.14 -0.15 -15.79
N ARG A 167 8.03 -0.79 -16.97
CA ARG A 167 8.71 -2.07 -17.22
C ARG A 167 10.22 -1.94 -17.10
N PHE A 168 10.80 -0.88 -17.67
CA PHE A 168 12.23 -0.63 -17.69
C PHE A 168 12.79 -0.16 -16.33
N PHE A 169 12.19 0.88 -15.74
CA PHE A 169 12.72 1.51 -14.52
C PHE A 169 12.26 0.84 -13.22
N LEU A 170 11.12 0.14 -13.23
CA LEU A 170 10.54 -0.50 -12.05
C LEU A 170 10.56 -2.04 -12.15
N TYR A 171 11.32 -2.61 -13.09
CA TYR A 171 11.57 -4.05 -13.23
C TYR A 171 10.30 -4.91 -13.20
N ASN A 172 9.26 -4.47 -13.90
CA ASN A 172 7.94 -5.12 -13.99
C ASN A 172 7.19 -5.33 -12.65
N VAL A 173 7.71 -4.91 -11.50
CA VAL A 173 7.05 -5.17 -10.20
C VAL A 173 5.65 -4.56 -10.16
N ALA A 174 5.49 -3.39 -10.78
CA ALA A 174 4.24 -2.66 -10.87
C ALA A 174 3.32 -3.11 -12.03
N HIS A 175 3.72 -4.15 -12.77
CA HIS A 175 2.93 -4.71 -13.87
C HIS A 175 2.38 -6.10 -13.56
N PHE A 176 3.10 -6.88 -12.75
CA PHE A 176 2.78 -8.27 -12.40
C PHE A 176 2.83 -8.44 -10.88
N HIS A 177 1.98 -7.70 -10.18
CA HIS A 177 1.91 -7.69 -8.73
C HIS A 177 1.04 -8.83 -8.19
N VAL A 178 -0.03 -9.21 -8.90
CA VAL A 178 -0.90 -10.32 -8.48
C VAL A 178 -0.08 -11.61 -8.39
N ILE A 179 0.69 -11.94 -9.42
CA ILE A 179 1.56 -13.13 -9.41
C ILE A 179 2.64 -13.04 -8.32
N HIS A 180 3.14 -11.84 -8.04
CA HIS A 180 4.10 -11.63 -6.95
C HIS A 180 3.50 -12.01 -5.59
N HIS A 181 2.21 -11.76 -5.35
CA HIS A 181 1.56 -12.20 -4.10
C HIS A 181 1.40 -13.71 -3.99
N PHE A 182 1.18 -14.40 -5.11
CA PHE A 182 1.12 -15.87 -5.11
C PHE A 182 2.50 -16.51 -4.99
N PHE A 183 3.53 -15.89 -5.57
CA PHE A 183 4.89 -16.43 -5.62
C PHE A 183 5.93 -15.34 -5.32
N PRO A 184 6.04 -14.85 -4.07
CA PRO A 184 6.89 -13.70 -3.73
C PRO A 184 8.39 -13.96 -3.90
N LEU A 185 8.80 -15.23 -3.95
CA LEU A 185 10.19 -15.64 -4.20
C LEU A 185 10.51 -15.78 -5.70
N MET A 186 9.52 -15.64 -6.58
CA MET A 186 9.72 -15.75 -8.03
C MET A 186 10.52 -14.54 -8.53
N PRO A 187 11.58 -14.76 -9.35
CA PRO A 187 12.28 -13.66 -9.98
C PRO A 187 11.36 -12.84 -10.91
N TRP A 188 11.46 -11.52 -10.85
CA TRP A 188 10.57 -10.59 -11.57
C TRP A 188 10.52 -10.80 -13.09
N TYR A 189 11.60 -11.31 -13.69
CA TYR A 189 11.66 -11.57 -15.14
C TYR A 189 10.81 -12.77 -15.59
N HIS A 190 10.35 -13.63 -14.68
CA HIS A 190 9.35 -14.67 -14.96
C HIS A 190 7.91 -14.22 -14.70
N GLY A 191 7.71 -13.03 -14.11
CA GLY A 191 6.37 -12.55 -13.72
C GLY A 191 5.39 -12.50 -14.88
N GLU A 192 5.81 -12.01 -16.05
CA GLU A 192 4.93 -11.90 -17.22
C GLU A 192 4.44 -13.26 -17.74
N GLU A 193 5.33 -14.25 -17.75
CA GLU A 193 4.99 -15.60 -18.17
C GLU A 193 4.05 -16.27 -17.16
N ALA A 194 4.40 -16.20 -15.88
CA ALA A 194 3.63 -16.81 -14.80
C ALA A 194 2.24 -16.17 -14.65
N THR A 195 2.11 -14.85 -14.87
CA THR A 195 0.81 -14.15 -14.88
C THR A 195 -0.16 -14.74 -15.91
N LYS A 196 0.31 -15.21 -17.07
CA LYS A 196 -0.58 -15.83 -18.08
C LYS A 196 -1.26 -17.08 -17.52
N TYR A 197 -0.47 -17.98 -16.93
CA TYR A 197 -0.98 -19.20 -16.32
C TYR A 197 -1.84 -18.93 -15.09
N LEU A 198 -1.45 -17.97 -14.25
CA LEU A 198 -2.25 -17.59 -13.09
C LEU A 198 -3.61 -17.03 -13.51
N ARG A 199 -3.64 -16.14 -14.51
CA ARG A 199 -4.89 -15.56 -15.03
C ARG A 199 -5.83 -16.64 -15.54
N GLU A 200 -5.32 -17.64 -16.25
CA GLU A 200 -6.12 -18.80 -16.69
C GLU A 200 -6.64 -19.61 -15.50
N ALA A 201 -5.82 -19.82 -14.47
CA ALA A 201 -6.17 -20.63 -13.30
C ALA A 201 -7.22 -19.96 -12.39
N ILE A 202 -7.14 -18.65 -12.15
CA ILE A 202 -8.06 -17.93 -11.24
C ILE A 202 -9.19 -17.20 -11.99
N GLY A 203 -9.16 -17.18 -13.32
CA GLY A 203 -10.24 -16.71 -14.19
C GLY A 203 -10.78 -15.32 -13.80
N PRO A 204 -12.06 -15.20 -13.43
CA PRO A 204 -12.69 -13.91 -13.13
C PRO A 204 -12.12 -13.21 -11.89
N TYR A 205 -11.36 -13.92 -11.04
CA TYR A 205 -10.73 -13.34 -9.85
C TYR A 205 -9.41 -12.62 -10.17
N TYR A 206 -8.86 -12.78 -11.38
CA TYR A 206 -7.70 -12.00 -11.82
C TYR A 206 -8.14 -10.59 -12.20
N MET A 207 -7.64 -9.59 -11.47
CA MET A 207 -7.96 -8.18 -11.72
C MET A 207 -6.80 -7.45 -12.37
N SER A 208 -7.12 -6.65 -13.39
CA SER A 208 -6.15 -5.77 -14.04
C SER A 208 -6.83 -4.53 -14.62
N THR A 209 -6.09 -3.43 -14.75
CA THR A 209 -6.61 -2.19 -15.33
C THR A 209 -5.55 -1.46 -16.15
N SER A 210 -6.01 -0.77 -17.19
CA SER A 210 -5.20 0.13 -18.02
C SER A 210 -5.34 1.60 -17.63
N LYS A 211 -6.04 1.93 -16.53
CA LYS A 211 -6.16 3.32 -16.05
C LYS A 211 -4.76 3.90 -15.78
N PRO A 212 -4.42 5.10 -16.30
CA PRO A 212 -3.12 5.72 -16.08
C PRO A 212 -2.80 5.88 -14.59
N ALA A 213 -1.56 5.56 -14.19
CA ALA A 213 -1.20 5.41 -12.78
C ALA A 213 -1.46 6.68 -11.93
N PHE A 214 -1.11 7.87 -12.42
CA PHE A 214 -1.37 9.12 -11.69
C PHE A 214 -2.85 9.48 -11.60
N GLN A 215 -3.63 9.16 -12.64
CA GLN A 215 -5.08 9.32 -12.59
C GLN A 215 -5.70 8.35 -11.57
N ALA A 216 -5.28 7.08 -11.61
CA ALA A 216 -5.72 6.09 -10.63
C ALA A 216 -5.32 6.51 -9.20
N LEU A 217 -4.14 7.11 -9.01
CA LEU A 217 -3.71 7.58 -7.69
C LEU A 217 -4.64 8.64 -7.13
N TRP A 218 -4.98 9.64 -7.95
CA TRP A 218 -5.93 10.68 -7.56
C TRP A 218 -7.33 10.09 -7.32
N ASP A 219 -7.86 9.33 -8.28
CA ASP A 219 -9.20 8.76 -8.19
C ASP A 219 -9.35 7.85 -6.96
N ASN A 220 -8.40 6.94 -6.74
CA ASN A 220 -8.47 5.98 -5.65
C ASN A 220 -8.27 6.66 -4.29
N TYR A 221 -7.41 7.68 -4.21
CA TYR A 221 -7.25 8.46 -2.98
C TYR A 221 -8.53 9.20 -2.56
N ASN A 222 -9.31 9.69 -3.53
CA ASN A 222 -10.56 10.39 -3.25
C ASN A 222 -11.76 9.43 -3.09
N PHE A 223 -11.72 8.24 -3.70
CA PHE A 223 -12.81 7.27 -3.64
C PHE A 223 -12.66 6.29 -2.47
N CYS A 224 -11.46 5.80 -2.16
CA CYS A 224 -11.28 4.69 -1.21
C CYS A 224 -11.20 5.21 0.23
N GLN A 225 -12.33 5.65 0.80
CA GLN A 225 -12.34 6.32 2.10
C GLN A 225 -12.49 5.34 3.27
N PHE A 226 -13.43 4.40 3.19
CA PHE A 226 -13.72 3.44 4.26
C PHE A 226 -14.42 2.19 3.72
N VAL A 227 -14.62 1.18 4.58
CA VAL A 227 -15.46 0.00 4.32
C VAL A 227 -16.52 -0.14 5.41
N ASP A 228 -17.61 -0.87 5.13
CA ASP A 228 -18.65 -1.12 6.15
C ASP A 228 -18.13 -2.02 7.28
N ASP A 229 -18.71 -1.85 8.48
CA ASP A 229 -18.41 -2.71 9.63
C ASP A 229 -18.87 -4.15 9.38
N GLU A 230 -19.98 -4.32 8.65
CA GLU A 230 -20.63 -5.60 8.42
C GLU A 230 -20.34 -6.19 7.03
N GLY A 231 -20.48 -7.52 6.93
CA GLY A 231 -20.33 -8.28 5.69
C GLY A 231 -19.00 -9.03 5.59
N ASP A 232 -19.05 -10.23 5.03
CA ASP A 232 -17.88 -11.11 4.88
C ASP A 232 -16.92 -10.62 3.78
N VAL A 233 -17.46 -9.98 2.74
CA VAL A 233 -16.72 -9.37 1.64
C VAL A 233 -17.16 -7.91 1.53
N VAL A 234 -16.23 -7.00 1.76
CA VAL A 234 -16.51 -5.55 1.75
C VAL A 234 -15.69 -4.85 0.68
N TYR A 235 -16.20 -3.72 0.21
CA TYR A 235 -15.57 -2.89 -0.80
C TYR A 235 -15.46 -1.46 -0.30
N TYR A 236 -14.49 -0.72 -0.83
CA TYR A 236 -14.35 0.69 -0.50
C TYR A 236 -15.60 1.50 -0.86
N ARG A 237 -15.98 2.39 0.05
CA ARG A 237 -16.97 3.44 -0.13
C ARG A 237 -16.31 4.80 -0.29
N ASN A 238 -16.91 5.61 -1.15
CA ASN A 238 -16.56 7.01 -1.34
C ASN A 238 -17.17 7.90 -0.25
N ARG A 239 -16.95 9.21 -0.39
CA ARG A 239 -17.42 10.25 0.54
C ARG A 239 -18.95 10.38 0.61
N GLU A 240 -19.65 9.87 -0.40
CA GLU A 240 -21.12 9.80 -0.41
C GLU A 240 -21.62 8.47 0.19
N GLY A 241 -20.71 7.62 0.64
CA GLY A 241 -21.02 6.30 1.17
C GLY A 241 -21.40 5.29 0.10
N LYS A 242 -21.03 5.49 -1.17
CA LYS A 242 -21.35 4.56 -2.28
C LYS A 242 -20.15 3.67 -2.62
N THR A 243 -20.43 2.40 -2.94
CA THR A 243 -19.48 1.50 -3.61
C THR A 243 -19.68 1.56 -5.13
N ILE A 244 -18.74 1.00 -5.91
CA ILE A 244 -18.94 0.82 -7.36
C ILE A 244 -19.96 -0.28 -7.70
N HIS A 245 -20.41 -1.04 -6.69
CA HIS A 245 -21.38 -2.13 -6.83
C HIS A 245 -22.79 -1.69 -6.45
N ASP A 246 -22.93 -0.52 -5.80
CA ASP A 246 -24.22 0.11 -5.56
C ASP A 246 -24.65 0.68 -6.92
N SER A 247 -25.45 -0.08 -7.66
CA SER A 247 -25.98 0.32 -8.97
C SER A 247 -26.64 1.70 -8.89
N ASP A 248 -26.34 2.56 -9.87
CA ASP A 248 -26.97 3.88 -10.08
C ASP A 248 -28.50 3.86 -10.00
#